data_AF-A0A3M7THB7-F1
#
_entry.id   AF-A0A3M7THB7-F1
#
_cell.length_a   1.000
_cell.length_b   1.000
_cell.length_c   1.000
_cell.angle_alpha   90.00
_cell.angle_beta   90.00
_cell.angle_gamma   90.00
#
_symmetry.space_group_name_H-M   'P 1'
#
loop_
_entity.id
_entity.type
_entity.pdbx_description
1 polymer ?
#
loop_
_entity_poly.entity_id
_entity_poly.type
_entity_poly.pdbx_seq_one_letter_code
_entity_poly.pdbx_strand_id
1 'polypeptide(L)'
;MRKKHVLPLIFLGVLASGQVGINTSSPKSTLDIVAKNINGNLPEGVLPPRLTGDVLFTASTVGTYGADQNGVIVYVTEPASNVNQVGQTIQIDAAGFYYFDANQNRWKKLGSGSNIYNSDGTLSDSRYVTMNGNNLGFEGGRIGMGTGSPDPSAILDLTSTTLGLLPPRMTKVQMDTILHPSYGLVVFCTDCFGVNKGCLMINDSVTPTISNWGSLCSTNVATGAIDDLQCANASASGALHSGIAVSGVNITIPYSGGHSGTYFSGNFNSTGVTGLVARLHDGFISDGNGTLIFEITGTPSAAGTASFNITVGGKSCVFTADVDDFTASVASIDCGNAVFSPAAIIQGQSYTGTLTIPYTGGNGDAYTQQQFSQNGLTFTMPAGTLASGNGNFVYNITGTPTNVLTMSISINFGSVSCSVSKAVTTGGGGSSVNMCMGNSTNKGWMAHNLGADTSLDPNVPVKDIHGEYYQWGRQVPVANADTPPGGISPWNTEGAPNNAWNSGTEEAPVKTGIDPCPSGFRVPTRAEWVLLYNNSSPSRVGTFVSDFTNFGSALVYTCGINKLTLPASGHRVGYNSGGLSSRGSDGDYWTSTIENIHPYNMYFTKATIKPANTGTPKNYGFSVRCISE
;
A
#
# COMPACT_ATOMS: atom_id res chain seq x y z
N MET A 1 -18.58 45.99 67.77
CA MET A 1 -19.26 46.28 69.05
C MET A 1 -19.15 45.09 69.98
N ARG A 2 -18.92 45.35 71.28
CA ARG A 2 -18.59 44.38 72.34
C ARG A 2 -19.76 43.43 72.68
N LYS A 3 -19.45 42.17 73.02
CA LYS A 3 -19.72 41.57 74.34
C LYS A 3 -18.87 40.30 74.51
N LYS A 4 -18.07 40.27 75.57
CA LYS A 4 -17.37 39.08 76.08
C LYS A 4 -18.31 38.32 77.01
N HIS A 5 -18.47 37.02 76.79
CA HIS A 5 -18.85 36.07 77.83
C HIS A 5 -17.82 34.93 77.81
N VAL A 6 -16.92 34.93 78.78
CA VAL A 6 -16.02 33.80 79.07
C VAL A 6 -16.73 32.99 80.14
N LEU A 7 -17.13 31.77 79.79
CA LEU A 7 -17.63 30.77 80.72
C LEU A 7 -16.57 29.65 80.78
N PRO A 8 -15.97 29.33 81.95
CA PRO A 8 -15.06 28.22 82.05
C PRO A 8 -15.90 26.95 82.20
N LEU A 9 -16.00 26.14 81.14
CA LEU A 9 -16.63 24.83 81.22
C LEU A 9 -15.60 23.72 80.98
N ILE A 10 -15.46 22.95 82.04
CA ILE A 10 -14.77 21.68 82.27
C ILE A 10 -14.72 20.77 81.02
N PHE A 11 -13.55 20.15 80.84
CA PHE A 11 -13.21 19.11 79.87
C PHE A 11 -14.34 18.08 79.65
N LEU A 12 -14.94 18.10 78.47
CA LEU A 12 -15.48 16.91 77.80
C LEU A 12 -14.82 16.85 76.42
N GLY A 13 -13.98 15.84 76.18
CA GLY A 13 -13.33 15.64 74.90
C GLY A 13 -14.34 15.30 73.82
N VAL A 14 -14.68 16.29 72.98
CA VAL A 14 -15.38 16.05 71.72
C VAL A 14 -14.32 16.15 70.62
N LEU A 15 -14.13 15.08 69.85
CA LEU A 15 -13.37 15.12 68.61
C LEU A 15 -14.10 16.06 67.65
N ALA A 16 -13.71 17.34 67.62
CA ALA A 16 -14.22 18.31 66.67
C ALA A 16 -13.44 18.17 65.36
N SER A 17 -14.14 17.82 64.27
CA SER A 17 -13.58 17.83 62.92
C SER A 17 -13.05 19.24 62.58
N GLY A 18 -11.82 19.36 62.08
CA GLY A 18 -11.20 20.65 61.71
C GLY A 18 -11.74 21.32 60.44
N GLN A 19 -12.95 20.96 60.01
CA GLN A 19 -13.59 21.46 58.80
C GLN A 19 -14.55 22.61 59.15
N VAL A 20 -14.54 23.69 58.37
CA VAL A 20 -15.43 24.83 58.52
C VAL A 20 -16.51 24.76 57.44
N GLY A 21 -17.77 24.61 57.85
CA GLY A 21 -18.93 24.73 56.96
C GLY A 21 -19.59 26.10 57.10
N ILE A 22 -19.85 26.78 55.98
CA ILE A 22 -20.71 27.97 55.92
C ILE A 22 -22.00 27.58 55.20
N ASN A 23 -23.12 27.73 55.90
CA ASN A 23 -24.46 27.27 55.48
C ASN A 23 -24.59 25.75 55.21
N THR A 24 -23.66 24.92 55.71
CA THR A 24 -23.77 23.45 55.71
C THR A 24 -23.32 22.89 57.06
N SER A 25 -24.05 21.89 57.58
CA SER A 25 -23.67 21.16 58.80
C SER A 25 -22.83 19.92 58.53
N SER A 26 -22.57 19.60 57.26
CA SER A 26 -21.75 18.47 56.82
C SER A 26 -20.78 18.95 55.74
N PRO A 27 -19.72 19.69 56.13
CA PRO A 27 -18.75 20.22 55.18
C PRO A 27 -17.98 19.07 54.50
N LYS A 28 -17.81 19.17 53.18
CA LYS A 28 -17.11 18.17 52.35
C LYS A 28 -15.63 18.45 52.13
N SER A 29 -15.13 19.59 52.62
CA SER A 29 -13.73 20.02 52.54
C SER A 29 -13.35 20.80 53.80
N THR A 30 -12.08 21.23 53.91
CA THR A 30 -11.62 22.06 55.03
C THR A 30 -12.40 23.38 55.15
N LEU A 31 -12.87 23.93 54.02
CA LEU A 31 -13.81 25.06 53.95
C LEU A 31 -14.86 24.78 52.89
N ASP A 32 -16.08 24.46 53.31
CA ASP A 32 -17.22 24.20 52.43
C ASP A 32 -18.26 25.33 52.55
N ILE A 33 -18.53 26.02 51.45
CA ILE A 33 -19.43 27.17 51.41
C ILE A 33 -20.58 26.82 50.46
N VAL A 34 -21.75 26.60 51.04
CA VAL A 34 -22.97 26.31 50.28
C VAL A 34 -23.81 27.59 50.19
N ALA A 35 -24.40 27.85 49.02
CA ALA A 35 -25.30 28.98 48.83
C ALA A 35 -26.49 28.88 49.79
N LYS A 36 -26.82 29.96 50.49
CA LYS A 36 -27.99 30.00 51.38
C LYS A 36 -29.29 30.00 50.58
N ASN A 37 -29.30 30.70 49.45
CA ASN A 37 -30.41 30.73 48.51
C ASN A 37 -29.91 30.46 47.08
N ILE A 38 -30.59 29.55 46.38
CA ILE A 38 -30.30 29.24 44.96
C ILE A 38 -31.17 30.02 43.98
N ASN A 39 -31.96 30.98 44.48
CA ASN A 39 -32.95 31.73 43.69
C ASN A 39 -32.40 33.00 43.02
N GLY A 40 -31.11 33.32 43.21
CA GLY A 40 -30.44 34.46 42.59
C GLY A 40 -30.79 35.85 43.18
N ASN A 41 -31.61 35.92 44.23
CA ASN A 41 -32.10 37.19 44.79
C ASN A 41 -31.18 37.81 45.86
N LEU A 42 -30.10 37.12 46.22
CA LEU A 42 -29.06 37.62 47.12
C LEU A 42 -27.68 37.25 46.55
N PRO A 43 -26.67 38.13 46.70
CA PRO A 43 -25.29 37.78 46.36
C PRO A 43 -24.80 36.61 47.23
N GLU A 44 -24.37 35.53 46.59
CA GLU A 44 -23.75 34.37 47.23
C GLU A 44 -22.33 34.22 46.67
N GLY A 45 -21.36 33.83 47.50
CA GLY A 45 -19.99 33.61 47.06
C GLY A 45 -18.93 34.06 48.07
N VAL A 46 -17.68 34.11 47.62
CA VAL A 46 -16.52 34.52 48.42
C VAL A 46 -15.92 35.78 47.82
N LEU A 47 -15.77 36.82 48.62
CA LEU A 47 -15.00 38.01 48.27
C LEU A 47 -13.58 37.86 48.84
N PRO A 48 -12.55 37.61 48.00
CA PRO A 48 -11.17 37.65 48.47
C PRO A 48 -10.72 39.10 48.74
N PRO A 49 -9.55 39.29 49.39
CA PRO A 49 -8.96 40.60 49.56
C PRO A 49 -8.83 41.35 48.22
N ARG A 50 -9.19 42.63 48.23
CA ARG A 50 -9.14 43.53 47.06
C ARG A 50 -8.00 44.51 47.21
N LEU A 51 -7.08 44.51 46.26
CA LEU A 51 -5.85 45.31 46.28
C LEU A 51 -5.61 45.91 44.89
N THR A 52 -4.93 47.07 44.80
CA THR A 52 -4.44 47.55 43.48
C THR A 52 -3.12 46.86 43.15
N GLY A 53 -2.74 46.84 41.87
CA GLY A 53 -1.46 46.29 41.45
C GLY A 53 -0.26 47.02 42.09
N ASP A 54 -0.37 48.34 42.31
CA ASP A 54 0.68 49.13 42.97
C ASP A 54 0.84 48.81 44.46
N VAL A 55 -0.25 48.43 45.14
CA VAL A 55 -0.18 47.92 46.53
C VAL A 55 0.54 46.58 46.57
N LEU A 56 0.27 45.69 45.61
CA LEU A 56 0.99 44.41 45.50
C LEU A 56 2.46 44.61 45.13
N PHE A 57 2.78 45.62 44.31
CA PHE A 57 4.16 45.99 44.02
C PHE A 57 4.87 46.46 45.30
N THR A 58 4.24 47.34 46.07
CA THR A 58 4.78 47.81 47.36
C THR A 58 5.00 46.65 48.34
N ALA A 59 4.07 45.68 48.39
CA ALA A 59 4.22 44.49 49.21
C ALA A 59 5.40 43.61 48.76
N SER A 60 5.69 43.58 47.45
CA SER A 60 6.80 42.83 46.88
C SER A 60 8.18 43.41 47.26
N THR A 61 8.30 44.73 47.41
CA THR A 61 9.59 45.37 47.75
C THR A 61 10.05 45.08 49.17
N VAL A 62 9.13 44.73 50.07
CA VAL A 62 9.40 44.33 51.45
C VAL A 62 9.24 42.82 51.67
N GLY A 63 9.06 42.03 50.60
CA GLY A 63 9.00 40.57 50.66
C GLY A 63 7.78 40.00 51.40
N THR A 64 6.63 40.68 51.34
CA THR A 64 5.40 40.26 52.06
C THR A 64 4.84 38.93 51.55
N TYR A 65 5.02 38.63 50.26
CA TYR A 65 4.55 37.39 49.63
C TYR A 65 5.75 36.51 49.28
N GLY A 66 5.89 35.40 50.00
CA GLY A 66 6.95 34.40 49.83
C GLY A 66 6.38 32.97 49.79
N ALA A 67 7.22 31.99 50.09
CA ALA A 67 6.87 30.56 50.01
C ALA A 67 5.58 30.21 50.78
N ASP A 68 5.38 30.81 51.96
CA ASP A 68 4.22 30.54 52.82
C ASP A 68 2.91 31.12 52.29
N GLN A 69 2.97 32.09 51.37
CA GLN A 69 1.80 32.71 50.73
C GLN A 69 1.50 32.11 49.34
N ASN A 70 2.15 31.01 48.97
CA ASN A 70 1.88 30.34 47.70
C ASN A 70 0.39 29.95 47.61
N GLY A 71 -0.27 30.34 46.53
CA GLY A 71 -1.70 30.08 46.30
C GLY A 71 -2.67 31.09 46.93
N VAL A 72 -2.18 32.16 47.58
CA VAL A 72 -3.05 33.26 48.03
C VAL A 72 -3.77 33.88 46.83
N ILE A 73 -5.10 34.00 46.93
CA ILE A 73 -5.95 34.61 45.90
C ILE A 73 -6.36 36.02 46.33
N VAL A 74 -6.21 36.97 45.41
CA VAL A 74 -6.67 38.35 45.55
C VAL A 74 -7.47 38.76 44.32
N TYR A 75 -8.32 39.74 44.48
CA TYR A 75 -8.91 40.46 43.34
C TYR A 75 -8.16 41.79 43.17
N VAL A 76 -7.45 41.92 42.07
CA VAL A 76 -6.81 43.17 41.68
C VAL A 76 -7.87 44.12 41.15
N THR A 77 -8.04 45.28 41.78
CA THR A 77 -9.05 46.26 41.40
C THR A 77 -8.61 47.16 40.25
N GLU A 78 -7.31 47.41 40.12
CA GLU A 78 -6.69 48.22 39.08
C GLU A 78 -5.27 47.69 38.78
N PRO A 79 -4.79 47.77 37.54
CA PRO A 79 -3.46 47.28 37.17
C PRO A 79 -2.34 47.97 37.97
N ALA A 80 -1.17 47.33 38.03
CA ALA A 80 0.02 48.04 38.47
C ALA A 80 0.37 49.11 37.42
N SER A 81 0.83 50.27 37.88
CA SER A 81 1.37 51.31 37.00
C SER A 81 2.47 50.70 36.11
N ASN A 82 2.61 51.13 34.86
CA ASN A 82 3.53 50.49 33.91
C ASN A 82 4.98 50.35 34.44
N VAL A 83 5.45 51.32 35.23
CA VAL A 83 6.78 51.28 35.88
C VAL A 83 6.90 50.24 37.01
N ASN A 84 5.78 49.85 37.59
CA ASN A 84 5.65 48.89 38.70
C ASN A 84 5.26 47.49 38.23
N GLN A 85 5.07 47.26 36.92
CA GLN A 85 4.89 45.93 36.33
C GLN A 85 6.24 45.22 36.17
N VAL A 86 6.91 44.98 37.29
CA VAL A 86 8.22 44.31 37.35
C VAL A 86 8.23 43.28 38.48
N GLY A 87 9.17 42.34 38.46
CA GLY A 87 9.30 41.33 39.52
C GLY A 87 7.99 40.57 39.76
N GLN A 88 7.50 40.56 41.01
CA GLN A 88 6.29 39.81 41.37
C GLN A 88 5.03 40.32 40.66
N THR A 89 4.95 41.59 40.28
CA THR A 89 3.75 42.22 39.70
C THR A 89 3.79 42.34 38.18
N ILE A 90 4.77 41.71 37.52
CA ILE A 90 4.99 41.83 36.07
C ILE A 90 3.80 41.41 35.19
N GLN A 91 2.84 40.63 35.72
CA GLN A 91 1.64 40.18 34.99
C GLN A 91 0.35 40.87 35.47
N ILE A 92 0.44 41.88 36.34
CA ILE A 92 -0.72 42.61 36.86
C ILE A 92 -1.03 43.82 35.96
N ASP A 93 -1.45 43.51 34.74
CA ASP A 93 -1.72 44.47 33.65
C ASP A 93 -3.19 44.88 33.53
N ALA A 94 -4.08 44.26 34.31
CA ALA A 94 -5.50 44.61 34.36
C ALA A 94 -6.14 44.23 35.70
N ALA A 95 -7.34 44.74 35.95
CA ALA A 95 -8.18 44.25 37.02
C ALA A 95 -8.57 42.78 36.79
N GLY A 96 -8.66 41.99 37.86
CA GLY A 96 -9.00 40.56 37.76
C GLY A 96 -8.59 39.75 38.99
N PHE A 97 -8.90 38.47 38.98
CA PHE A 97 -8.41 37.55 40.02
C PHE A 97 -6.97 37.16 39.74
N TYR A 98 -6.14 37.18 40.77
CA TYR A 98 -4.74 36.76 40.73
C TYR A 98 -4.44 35.81 41.88
N TYR A 99 -3.57 34.84 41.64
CA TYR A 99 -2.96 34.04 42.71
C TYR A 99 -1.45 34.24 42.75
N PHE A 100 -0.85 34.15 43.94
CA PHE A 100 0.59 34.21 44.09
C PHE A 100 1.21 32.84 43.78
N ASP A 101 2.10 32.77 42.80
CA ASP A 101 2.90 31.58 42.48
C ASP A 101 4.31 31.76 43.04
N ALA A 102 4.57 31.16 44.19
CA ALA A 102 5.86 31.27 44.87
C ALA A 102 6.98 30.57 44.11
N ASN A 103 6.70 29.51 43.32
CA ASN A 103 7.71 28.81 42.53
C ASN A 103 8.29 29.70 41.45
N GLN A 104 7.46 30.58 40.89
CA GLN A 104 7.86 31.55 39.87
C GLN A 104 8.07 32.96 40.43
N ASN A 105 7.90 33.13 41.75
CA ASN A 105 7.95 34.40 42.47
C ASN A 105 7.17 35.52 41.78
N ARG A 106 5.91 35.26 41.40
CA ARG A 106 5.05 36.25 40.73
C ARG A 106 3.56 36.00 40.90
N TRP A 107 2.78 37.05 40.75
CA TRP A 107 1.33 37.00 40.62
C TRP A 107 0.92 36.52 39.24
N LYS A 108 0.03 35.54 39.19
CA LYS A 108 -0.55 34.98 37.96
C LYS A 108 -2.05 35.25 37.92
N LYS A 109 -2.53 35.69 36.76
CA LYS A 109 -3.95 35.92 36.53
C LYS A 109 -4.70 34.59 36.50
N LEU A 110 -5.79 34.49 37.26
CA LEU A 110 -6.72 33.36 37.23
C LEU A 110 -7.66 33.52 36.03
N GLY A 111 -7.70 32.53 35.15
CA GLY A 111 -8.70 32.44 34.08
C GLY A 111 -8.31 33.01 32.71
N SER A 112 -7.10 33.54 32.52
CA SER A 112 -6.58 33.83 31.18
C SER A 112 -5.86 32.61 30.61
N GLY A 113 -6.61 31.66 30.06
CA GLY A 113 -6.02 30.62 29.24
C GLY A 113 -5.40 31.27 28.00
N SER A 114 -4.09 31.12 27.80
CA SER A 114 -3.44 31.51 26.55
C SER A 114 -4.05 30.69 25.41
N ASN A 115 -4.97 31.28 24.64
CA ASN A 115 -5.54 30.66 23.45
C ASN A 115 -5.17 31.52 22.23
N ILE A 116 -4.64 30.86 21.18
CA ILE A 116 -4.23 31.43 19.89
C ILE A 116 -5.43 32.05 19.14
N TYR A 117 -6.66 31.68 19.49
CA TYR A 117 -7.84 31.96 18.66
C TYR A 117 -8.63 33.23 19.01
N ASN A 118 -8.26 33.97 20.05
CA ASN A 118 -9.07 35.11 20.52
C ASN A 118 -8.36 36.47 20.49
N SER A 119 -7.07 36.53 20.11
CA SER A 119 -6.32 37.79 19.98
C SER A 119 -5.08 37.62 19.10
N ASP A 120 -4.73 38.66 18.33
CA ASP A 120 -3.47 38.73 17.59
C ASP A 120 -2.27 38.61 18.54
N GLY A 121 -1.22 37.89 18.13
CA GLY A 121 -0.03 37.68 18.95
C GLY A 121 1.20 37.25 18.17
N THR A 122 2.37 37.36 18.81
CA THR A 122 3.67 36.96 18.25
C THR A 122 4.09 35.62 18.81
N LEU A 123 4.57 34.71 17.95
CA LEU A 123 5.18 33.46 18.38
C LEU A 123 6.67 33.69 18.68
N SER A 124 7.15 33.28 19.86
CA SER A 124 8.58 33.30 20.19
C SER A 124 9.36 32.14 19.57
N ASP A 125 8.66 31.05 19.27
CA ASP A 125 9.22 29.79 18.76
C ASP A 125 8.24 29.13 17.78
N SER A 126 8.76 28.15 17.01
CA SER A 126 7.94 27.36 16.09
C SER A 126 6.86 26.58 16.83
N ARG A 127 5.65 26.53 16.24
CA ARG A 127 4.56 25.68 16.72
C ARG A 127 4.33 24.54 15.73
N TYR A 128 4.22 23.33 16.24
CA TYR A 128 3.89 22.14 15.48
C TYR A 128 2.45 21.71 15.78
N VAL A 129 1.67 21.43 14.74
CA VAL A 129 0.32 20.86 14.85
C VAL A 129 0.39 19.40 14.39
N THR A 130 0.27 18.47 15.33
CA THR A 130 0.19 17.03 15.03
C THR A 130 -1.26 16.62 14.79
N MET A 131 -1.62 16.22 13.57
CA MET A 131 -3.01 15.98 13.20
C MET A 131 -3.51 14.53 13.46
N ASN A 132 -2.63 13.56 13.75
CA ASN A 132 -2.98 12.15 14.00
C ASN A 132 -3.96 11.54 12.97
N GLY A 133 -3.76 11.84 11.68
CA GLY A 133 -4.60 11.33 10.58
C GLY A 133 -5.87 12.14 10.29
N ASN A 134 -6.10 13.27 10.99
CA ASN A 134 -7.21 14.17 10.74
C ASN A 134 -6.83 15.32 9.80
N ASN A 135 -7.84 16.00 9.23
CA ASN A 135 -7.65 17.18 8.41
C ASN A 135 -7.73 18.46 9.25
N LEU A 136 -6.88 19.44 8.96
CA LEU A 136 -7.02 20.82 9.45
C LEU A 136 -7.66 21.67 8.36
N GLY A 137 -8.91 22.09 8.55
CA GLY A 137 -9.64 22.96 7.63
C GLY A 137 -9.85 24.35 8.21
N PHE A 138 -9.79 25.36 7.35
CA PHE A 138 -10.21 26.73 7.66
C PHE A 138 -11.45 27.04 6.83
N GLU A 139 -12.60 27.23 7.47
CA GLU A 139 -13.88 27.50 6.79
C GLU A 139 -14.21 29.00 6.84
N GLY A 140 -14.56 29.58 5.68
CA GLY A 140 -14.93 31.00 5.56
C GLY A 140 -13.77 32.01 5.62
N GLY A 141 -12.52 31.56 5.78
CA GLY A 141 -11.33 32.40 5.88
C GLY A 141 -10.38 32.35 4.68
N ARG A 142 -9.44 33.30 4.59
CA ARG A 142 -8.30 33.30 3.67
C ARG A 142 -7.00 33.09 4.48
N ILE A 143 -6.03 32.41 3.89
CA ILE A 143 -4.71 32.19 4.49
C ILE A 143 -3.72 33.17 3.86
N GLY A 144 -3.12 34.02 4.70
CA GLY A 144 -2.03 34.91 4.32
C GLY A 144 -0.71 34.47 4.94
N MET A 145 0.35 34.43 4.15
CA MET A 145 1.72 34.32 4.65
C MET A 145 2.54 35.51 4.15
N GLY A 146 3.11 36.28 5.08
CA GLY A 146 3.81 37.53 4.77
C GLY A 146 2.90 38.72 4.45
N THR A 147 1.58 38.55 4.53
CA THR A 147 0.57 39.61 4.41
C THR A 147 -0.50 39.47 5.50
N GLY A 148 -0.90 40.60 6.08
CA GLY A 148 -2.05 40.67 7.01
C GLY A 148 -3.39 40.86 6.31
N SER A 149 -3.38 41.11 4.99
CA SER A 149 -4.57 41.33 4.18
C SER A 149 -4.46 40.54 2.88
N PRO A 150 -4.74 39.22 2.90
CA PRO A 150 -4.78 38.40 1.69
C PRO A 150 -5.71 38.99 0.64
N ASP A 151 -5.26 39.01 -0.61
CA ASP A 151 -6.06 39.52 -1.74
C ASP A 151 -7.46 38.88 -1.76
N PRO A 152 -8.55 39.65 -1.97
CA PRO A 152 -9.91 39.11 -1.98
C PRO A 152 -10.16 37.99 -2.99
N SER A 153 -9.33 37.87 -4.04
CA SER A 153 -9.43 36.83 -5.07
C SER A 153 -8.71 35.52 -4.72
N ALA A 154 -7.92 35.48 -3.64
CA ALA A 154 -7.07 34.34 -3.30
C ALA A 154 -7.46 33.70 -1.96
N ILE A 155 -7.65 32.38 -1.96
CA ILE A 155 -7.79 31.62 -0.68
C ILE A 155 -6.44 31.48 0.02
N LEU A 156 -5.35 31.41 -0.74
CA LEU A 156 -3.97 31.40 -0.24
C LEU A 156 -3.19 32.53 -0.91
N ASP A 157 -2.69 33.46 -0.12
CA ASP A 157 -1.86 34.59 -0.57
C ASP A 157 -0.48 34.52 0.12
N LEU A 158 0.57 34.44 -0.68
CA LEU A 158 1.95 34.31 -0.24
C LEU A 158 2.73 35.53 -0.73
N THR A 159 3.11 36.41 0.19
CA THR A 159 3.95 37.58 -0.10
C THR A 159 5.34 37.37 0.49
N SER A 160 6.37 37.36 -0.36
CA SER A 160 7.76 37.34 0.06
C SER A 160 8.66 37.97 -1.00
N THR A 161 9.74 38.61 -0.57
CA THR A 161 10.80 39.13 -1.46
C THR A 161 12.03 38.23 -1.51
N THR A 162 12.09 37.19 -0.67
CA THR A 162 13.28 36.34 -0.48
C THR A 162 12.98 34.83 -0.49
N LEU A 163 11.71 34.44 -0.41
CA LEU A 163 11.27 33.03 -0.39
C LEU A 163 10.26 32.79 -1.52
N GLY A 164 10.14 31.53 -1.93
CA GLY A 164 9.17 31.10 -2.95
C GLY A 164 8.26 29.97 -2.46
N LEU A 165 7.28 29.62 -3.29
CA LEU A 165 6.42 28.45 -3.09
C LEU A 165 7.09 27.21 -3.67
N LEU A 166 7.31 26.19 -2.84
CA LEU A 166 7.67 24.85 -3.29
C LEU A 166 6.39 23.99 -3.36
N PRO A 167 5.81 23.75 -4.55
CA PRO A 167 4.74 22.76 -4.69
C PRO A 167 5.28 21.34 -4.42
N PRO A 168 4.40 20.34 -4.24
CA PRO A 168 4.81 18.94 -4.12
C PRO A 168 5.75 18.53 -5.27
N ARG A 169 6.92 17.99 -4.92
CA ARG A 169 7.96 17.55 -5.86
C ARG A 169 7.98 16.03 -5.92
N MET A 170 7.96 15.49 -7.13
CA MET A 170 7.87 14.04 -7.34
C MET A 170 8.44 13.65 -8.71
N THR A 171 8.80 12.37 -8.89
CA THR A 171 9.18 11.85 -10.20
C THR A 171 7.95 11.65 -11.09
N LYS A 172 8.15 11.46 -12.41
CA LYS A 172 7.09 11.14 -13.36
C LYS A 172 6.34 9.88 -12.94
N VAL A 173 7.07 8.84 -12.51
CA VAL A 173 6.48 7.60 -11.99
C VAL A 173 5.58 7.89 -10.78
N GLN A 174 6.03 8.71 -9.84
CA GLN A 174 5.22 9.07 -8.67
C GLN A 174 4.01 9.95 -9.05
N MET A 175 4.19 10.89 -9.97
CA MET A 175 3.12 11.74 -10.50
C MET A 175 2.02 10.92 -11.18
N ASP A 176 2.41 9.93 -12.00
CA ASP A 176 1.48 9.06 -12.71
C ASP A 176 0.74 8.08 -11.77
N THR A 177 1.23 7.89 -10.53
CA THR A 177 0.56 7.07 -9.49
C THR A 177 -0.50 7.83 -8.69
N ILE A 178 -0.66 9.14 -8.89
CA ILE A 178 -1.71 9.90 -8.22
C ILE A 178 -3.07 9.41 -8.72
N LEU A 179 -3.84 8.78 -7.83
CA LEU A 179 -5.19 8.32 -8.13
C LEU A 179 -6.17 9.49 -8.11
N HIS A 180 -6.95 9.60 -9.17
CA HIS A 180 -7.98 10.62 -9.36
C HIS A 180 -7.51 12.08 -9.14
N PRO A 181 -6.46 12.53 -9.87
CA PRO A 181 -6.00 13.91 -9.73
C PRO A 181 -7.14 14.86 -10.12
N SER A 182 -7.40 15.86 -9.29
CA SER A 182 -8.42 16.87 -9.56
C SER A 182 -8.00 17.79 -10.70
N TYR A 183 -8.97 18.34 -11.42
CA TYR A 183 -8.70 19.37 -12.43
C TYR A 183 -8.01 20.58 -11.78
N GLY A 184 -6.91 21.05 -12.38
CA GLY A 184 -6.10 22.15 -11.85
C GLY A 184 -5.10 21.75 -10.75
N LEU A 185 -4.93 20.46 -10.45
CA LEU A 185 -3.91 20.00 -9.51
C LEU A 185 -2.51 20.37 -10.02
N VAL A 186 -1.71 21.04 -9.18
CA VAL A 186 -0.36 21.52 -9.53
C VAL A 186 0.71 20.72 -8.79
N VAL A 187 1.69 20.20 -9.52
CA VAL A 187 2.87 19.50 -8.97
C VAL A 187 4.13 19.94 -9.71
N PHE A 188 5.30 19.73 -9.11
CA PHE A 188 6.57 19.82 -9.82
C PHE A 188 7.13 18.42 -10.09
N CYS A 189 7.14 18.02 -11.36
CA CYS A 189 7.70 16.76 -11.79
C CYS A 189 9.21 16.91 -12.03
N THR A 190 10.04 16.15 -11.33
CA THR A 190 11.50 16.35 -11.34
C THR A 190 12.23 15.80 -12.56
N ASP A 191 11.61 14.86 -13.27
CA ASP A 191 12.22 14.09 -14.36
C ASP A 191 11.26 13.82 -15.53
N CYS A 192 10.16 14.59 -15.66
CA CYS A 192 9.18 14.42 -16.73
C CYS A 192 9.78 14.51 -18.13
N PHE A 193 10.91 15.22 -18.29
CA PHE A 193 11.61 15.41 -19.55
C PHE A 193 13.02 14.80 -19.54
N GLY A 194 13.28 13.85 -18.63
CA GLY A 194 14.58 13.18 -18.44
C GLY A 194 15.27 13.55 -17.13
N VAL A 195 16.42 12.93 -16.87
CA VAL A 195 17.16 13.10 -15.61
C VAL A 195 17.50 14.58 -15.38
N ASN A 196 17.06 15.13 -14.24
CA ASN A 196 17.20 16.54 -13.86
C ASN A 196 16.51 17.55 -14.79
N LYS A 197 15.56 17.11 -15.62
CA LYS A 197 14.76 17.95 -16.52
C LYS A 197 13.30 17.96 -16.03
N GLY A 198 13.08 18.75 -14.99
CA GLY A 198 11.78 18.86 -14.34
C GLY A 198 10.91 20.02 -14.85
N CYS A 199 9.63 19.98 -14.50
CA CYS A 199 8.67 21.01 -14.88
C CYS A 199 7.51 21.11 -13.89
N LEU A 200 6.89 22.30 -13.85
CA LEU A 200 5.58 22.45 -13.24
C LEU A 200 4.53 21.80 -14.14
N MET A 201 3.74 20.90 -13.56
CA MET A 201 2.69 20.16 -14.25
C MET A 201 1.33 20.52 -13.65
N ILE A 202 0.33 20.69 -14.51
CA ILE A 202 -1.07 20.90 -14.13
C ILE A 202 -1.88 19.75 -14.70
N ASN A 203 -2.78 19.19 -13.89
CA ASN A 203 -3.74 18.23 -14.41
C ASN A 203 -4.88 18.97 -15.12
N ASP A 204 -4.90 18.86 -16.44
CA ASP A 204 -5.89 19.46 -17.33
C ASP A 204 -7.09 18.54 -17.56
N SER A 205 -7.12 17.37 -16.92
CA SER A 205 -8.24 16.44 -17.09
C SER A 205 -9.51 16.97 -16.43
N VAL A 206 -10.57 17.11 -17.24
CA VAL A 206 -11.93 17.42 -16.78
C VAL A 206 -12.66 16.18 -16.26
N THR A 207 -12.08 14.97 -16.42
CA THR A 207 -12.64 13.71 -15.93
C THR A 207 -11.72 13.08 -14.88
N PRO A 208 -12.19 12.81 -13.65
CA PRO A 208 -11.33 12.42 -12.54
C PRO A 208 -10.73 11.02 -12.66
N THR A 209 -11.08 10.21 -13.67
CA THR A 209 -10.61 8.82 -13.81
C THR A 209 -9.39 8.66 -14.71
N ILE A 210 -9.02 9.69 -15.48
CA ILE A 210 -7.87 9.66 -16.38
C ILE A 210 -7.07 10.94 -16.15
N SER A 211 -5.79 10.82 -15.79
CA SER A 211 -4.90 11.97 -15.66
C SER A 211 -4.56 12.54 -17.03
N ASN A 212 -4.43 13.87 -17.12
CA ASN A 212 -3.93 14.55 -18.30
C ASN A 212 -3.01 15.69 -17.86
N TRP A 213 -1.71 15.43 -17.81
CA TRP A 213 -0.74 16.38 -17.27
C TRP A 213 -0.21 17.33 -18.36
N GLY A 214 -0.64 18.59 -18.30
CA GLY A 214 -0.08 19.69 -19.09
C GLY A 214 1.14 20.30 -18.40
N SER A 215 2.15 20.71 -19.18
CA SER A 215 3.36 21.34 -18.64
C SER A 215 3.28 22.87 -18.72
N LEU A 216 3.72 23.55 -17.66
CA LEU A 216 3.78 25.01 -17.57
C LEU A 216 5.22 25.54 -17.59
N CYS A 217 6.14 24.82 -18.22
CA CYS A 217 7.50 25.31 -18.37
C CYS A 217 7.51 26.55 -19.27
N SER A 218 7.87 27.71 -18.69
CA SER A 218 8.19 28.88 -19.50
C SER A 218 9.39 28.59 -20.40
N THR A 219 9.33 29.12 -21.63
CA THR A 219 10.28 29.36 -22.74
C THR A 219 11.82 29.26 -22.55
N ASN A 220 12.34 28.86 -21.40
CA ASN A 220 13.74 28.52 -21.18
C ASN A 220 14.07 27.10 -21.69
N VAL A 221 13.07 26.38 -22.20
CA VAL A 221 13.26 25.20 -23.04
C VAL A 221 12.84 25.64 -24.44
N ALA A 222 13.81 25.87 -25.34
CA ALA A 222 13.50 26.28 -26.71
C ALA A 222 12.52 25.28 -27.35
N THR A 223 11.65 25.74 -28.24
CA THR A 223 10.95 24.80 -29.14
C THR A 223 12.01 24.14 -30.00
N GLY A 224 12.10 22.82 -29.95
CA GLY A 224 13.13 22.09 -30.68
C GLY A 224 12.95 22.37 -32.17
N ALA A 225 14.00 22.89 -32.82
CA ALA A 225 14.03 23.05 -34.26
C ALA A 225 14.92 21.98 -34.88
N ILE A 226 14.62 21.60 -36.11
CA ILE A 226 15.46 20.70 -36.92
C ILE A 226 15.79 21.39 -38.24
N ASP A 227 17.00 21.16 -38.74
CA ASP A 227 17.40 21.69 -40.05
C ASP A 227 16.73 20.91 -41.19
N ASP A 228 16.65 19.59 -41.04
CA ASP A 228 16.06 18.69 -42.02
C ASP A 228 15.37 17.49 -41.37
N LEU A 229 14.21 17.12 -41.92
CA LEU A 229 13.43 15.95 -41.51
C LEU A 229 13.45 14.93 -42.64
N GLN A 230 14.08 13.78 -42.40
CA GLN A 230 14.50 12.87 -43.46
C GLN A 230 13.44 11.79 -43.73
N CYS A 231 12.21 12.19 -44.08
CA CYS A 231 11.08 11.28 -44.32
C CYS A 231 11.38 10.16 -45.34
N ALA A 232 12.24 10.41 -46.33
CA ALA A 232 12.62 9.40 -47.33
C ALA A 232 13.42 8.23 -46.74
N ASN A 233 14.03 8.43 -45.56
CA ASN A 233 14.78 7.42 -44.82
C ASN A 233 13.95 6.81 -43.67
N ALA A 234 12.62 6.96 -43.74
CA ALA A 234 11.73 6.35 -42.77
C ALA A 234 11.86 4.83 -42.78
N SER A 235 11.89 4.21 -41.60
CA SER A 235 11.95 2.76 -41.45
C SER A 235 10.82 2.24 -40.57
N ALA A 236 10.14 1.20 -41.03
CA ALA A 236 9.07 0.54 -40.29
C ALA A 236 9.61 -0.60 -39.43
N SER A 237 9.13 -0.71 -38.20
CA SER A 237 9.47 -1.83 -37.31
C SER A 237 8.71 -3.12 -37.63
N GLY A 238 7.72 -3.07 -38.52
CA GLY A 238 6.88 -4.19 -38.92
C GLY A 238 6.06 -3.88 -40.17
N ALA A 239 5.40 -4.90 -40.69
CA ALA A 239 4.50 -4.77 -41.85
C ALA A 239 3.12 -4.22 -41.44
N LEU A 240 2.37 -3.75 -42.42
CA LEU A 240 0.97 -3.33 -42.27
C LEU A 240 0.14 -4.17 -43.25
N HIS A 241 -1.04 -4.63 -42.83
CA HIS A 241 -1.91 -5.42 -43.69
C HIS A 241 -3.32 -4.84 -43.77
N SER A 242 -3.92 -4.90 -44.96
CA SER A 242 -5.26 -4.42 -45.24
C SER A 242 -6.32 -5.05 -44.32
N GLY A 243 -7.20 -4.23 -43.75
CA GLY A 243 -8.30 -4.69 -42.89
C GLY A 243 -7.91 -5.21 -41.49
N ILE A 244 -6.62 -5.27 -41.14
CA ILE A 244 -6.13 -5.71 -39.83
C ILE A 244 -5.76 -4.51 -38.98
N ALA A 245 -6.28 -4.45 -37.75
CA ALA A 245 -5.92 -3.41 -36.81
C ALA A 245 -4.42 -3.47 -36.48
N VAL A 246 -3.74 -2.32 -36.58
CA VAL A 246 -2.30 -2.20 -36.34
C VAL A 246 -2.00 -2.34 -34.86
N SER A 247 -0.97 -3.12 -34.53
CA SER A 247 -0.43 -3.27 -33.18
C SER A 247 1.09 -3.28 -33.22
N GLY A 248 1.73 -2.43 -32.41
CA GLY A 248 3.17 -2.44 -32.17
C GLY A 248 4.05 -2.08 -33.38
N VAL A 249 3.49 -1.44 -34.41
CA VAL A 249 4.24 -0.94 -35.55
C VAL A 249 4.63 0.51 -35.30
N ASN A 250 5.92 0.79 -35.36
CA ASN A 250 6.48 2.13 -35.27
C ASN A 250 7.18 2.50 -36.59
N ILE A 251 7.07 3.76 -36.99
CA ILE A 251 7.89 4.35 -38.05
C ILE A 251 8.95 5.23 -37.40
N THR A 252 10.22 4.96 -37.67
CA THR A 252 11.33 5.79 -37.22
C THR A 252 11.77 6.71 -38.35
N ILE A 253 11.81 8.01 -38.08
CA ILE A 253 12.20 9.05 -39.05
C ILE A 253 13.45 9.77 -38.53
N PRO A 254 14.58 9.69 -39.24
CA PRO A 254 15.77 10.46 -38.89
C PRO A 254 15.56 11.96 -39.10
N TYR A 255 16.24 12.78 -38.30
CA TYR A 255 16.39 14.22 -38.51
C TYR A 255 17.86 14.63 -38.39
N SER A 256 18.21 15.76 -39.01
CA SER A 256 19.54 16.36 -38.89
C SER A 256 19.46 17.80 -38.38
N GLY A 257 20.54 18.26 -37.75
CA GLY A 257 20.65 19.64 -37.26
C GLY A 257 19.59 20.01 -36.23
N GLY A 258 19.39 19.14 -35.23
CA GLY A 258 18.56 19.45 -34.07
C GLY A 258 19.17 20.59 -33.26
N HIS A 259 18.29 21.49 -32.80
CA HIS A 259 18.61 22.64 -31.96
C HIS A 259 17.84 22.49 -30.64
N SER A 260 18.39 21.69 -29.73
CA SER A 260 17.93 21.40 -28.36
C SER A 260 16.62 22.05 -27.95
N GLY A 261 15.55 21.28 -27.86
CA GLY A 261 14.26 21.82 -27.44
C GLY A 261 13.12 20.82 -27.40
N THR A 262 11.98 21.23 -26.88
CA THR A 262 10.79 20.36 -26.77
C THR A 262 9.96 20.38 -28.04
N TYR A 263 9.27 19.28 -28.31
CA TYR A 263 8.19 19.20 -29.29
C TYR A 263 6.97 18.54 -28.64
N PHE A 264 5.80 18.97 -29.06
CA PHE A 264 4.54 18.44 -28.56
C PHE A 264 4.13 17.16 -29.30
N SER A 265 3.26 16.37 -28.67
CA SER A 265 2.62 15.24 -29.32
C SER A 265 1.76 15.70 -30.50
N GLY A 266 1.61 14.82 -31.49
CA GLY A 266 0.86 15.12 -32.72
C GLY A 266 0.30 13.86 -33.35
N ASN A 267 -0.89 13.97 -33.94
CA ASN A 267 -1.56 12.88 -34.65
C ASN A 267 -1.69 13.25 -36.12
N PHE A 268 -1.23 12.37 -37.00
CA PHE A 268 -1.22 12.58 -38.45
C PHE A 268 -1.99 11.45 -39.12
N ASN A 269 -3.09 11.78 -39.79
CA ASN A 269 -3.93 10.80 -40.46
C ASN A 269 -3.34 10.41 -41.83
N SER A 270 -3.47 9.14 -42.20
CA SER A 270 -3.01 8.67 -43.50
C SER A 270 -3.90 9.16 -44.66
N THR A 271 -3.26 9.37 -45.81
CA THR A 271 -3.88 9.62 -47.13
C THR A 271 -3.44 8.53 -48.12
N GLY A 272 -4.15 8.38 -49.25
CA GLY A 272 -4.00 7.20 -50.12
C GLY A 272 -4.74 6.02 -49.51
N VAL A 273 -4.05 5.19 -48.74
CA VAL A 273 -4.70 4.21 -47.84
C VAL A 273 -5.13 4.91 -46.55
N THR A 274 -6.44 4.97 -46.30
CA THR A 274 -7.02 5.64 -45.11
C THR A 274 -7.17 4.69 -43.92
N GLY A 275 -7.47 5.24 -42.74
CA GLY A 275 -7.76 4.46 -41.53
C GLY A 275 -6.56 4.25 -40.59
N LEU A 276 -5.39 4.78 -40.95
CA LEU A 276 -4.21 4.80 -40.09
C LEU A 276 -3.96 6.19 -39.49
N VAL A 277 -3.39 6.21 -38.30
CA VAL A 277 -2.93 7.41 -37.59
C VAL A 277 -1.48 7.18 -37.17
N ALA A 278 -0.59 8.07 -37.59
CA ALA A 278 0.77 8.14 -37.06
C ALA A 278 0.77 9.11 -35.87
N ARG A 279 1.07 8.58 -34.68
CA ARG A 279 1.12 9.35 -33.44
C ARG A 279 2.56 9.60 -33.02
N LEU A 280 2.91 10.87 -32.90
CA LEU A 280 4.12 11.33 -32.25
C LEU A 280 3.80 11.66 -30.80
N HIS A 281 4.55 11.10 -29.85
CA HIS A 281 4.46 11.50 -28.44
C HIS A 281 5.29 12.77 -28.20
N ASP A 282 5.00 13.52 -27.14
CA ASP A 282 5.82 14.69 -26.79
C ASP A 282 7.24 14.25 -26.41
N GLY A 283 8.21 15.12 -26.66
CA GLY A 283 9.60 14.76 -26.45
C GLY A 283 10.58 15.91 -26.59
N PHE A 284 11.85 15.56 -26.72
CA PHE A 284 12.96 16.51 -26.83
C PHE A 284 13.77 16.21 -28.10
N ILE A 285 14.03 17.25 -28.89
CA ILE A 285 14.97 17.22 -30.01
C ILE A 285 16.36 17.44 -29.41
N SER A 286 17.24 16.44 -29.51
CA SER A 286 18.65 16.58 -29.13
C SER A 286 19.41 17.46 -30.12
N ASP A 287 20.45 18.14 -29.64
CA ASP A 287 21.40 18.82 -30.54
C ASP A 287 22.07 17.83 -31.50
N GLY A 288 22.17 18.22 -32.77
CA GLY A 288 22.74 17.37 -33.83
C GLY A 288 21.74 16.40 -34.45
N ASN A 289 22.19 15.24 -34.90
CA ASN A 289 21.34 14.28 -35.60
C ASN A 289 20.61 13.36 -34.60
N GLY A 290 19.39 12.97 -34.93
CA GLY A 290 18.59 12.07 -34.09
C GLY A 290 17.45 11.41 -34.84
N THR A 291 16.50 10.84 -34.11
CA THR A 291 15.33 10.17 -34.66
C THR A 291 14.05 10.57 -33.94
N LEU A 292 12.95 10.56 -34.67
CA LEU A 292 11.59 10.66 -34.17
C LEU A 292 10.90 9.31 -34.38
N ILE A 293 10.14 8.85 -33.39
CA ILE A 293 9.44 7.57 -33.43
C ILE A 293 7.94 7.86 -33.45
N PHE A 294 7.27 7.39 -34.50
CA PHE A 294 5.82 7.50 -34.69
C PHE A 294 5.18 6.15 -34.45
N GLU A 295 4.26 6.08 -33.51
CA GLU A 295 3.42 4.91 -33.27
C GLU A 295 2.29 4.88 -34.30
N ILE A 296 2.18 3.79 -35.07
CA ILE A 296 1.11 3.63 -36.06
C ILE A 296 -0.05 2.88 -35.43
N THR A 297 -1.24 3.46 -35.53
CA THR A 297 -2.49 2.88 -35.01
C THR A 297 -3.59 2.92 -36.07
N GLY A 298 -4.69 2.21 -35.84
CA GLY A 298 -5.86 2.20 -36.73
C GLY A 298 -6.00 0.91 -37.54
N THR A 299 -6.84 0.92 -38.57
CA THR A 299 -7.09 -0.22 -39.45
C THR A 299 -7.09 0.28 -40.89
N PRO A 300 -6.11 -0.13 -41.71
CA PRO A 300 -5.99 0.38 -43.07
C PRO A 300 -7.12 -0.15 -43.94
N SER A 301 -7.71 0.74 -44.74
CA SER A 301 -8.91 0.43 -45.53
C SER A 301 -8.68 -0.51 -46.72
N ALA A 302 -7.45 -0.61 -47.21
CA ALA A 302 -7.04 -1.43 -48.37
C ALA A 302 -5.51 -1.61 -48.39
N ALA A 303 -5.01 -2.51 -49.24
CA ALA A 303 -3.58 -2.57 -49.56
C ALA A 303 -3.17 -1.42 -50.50
N GLY A 304 -1.89 -1.04 -50.46
CA GLY A 304 -1.30 0.08 -51.18
C GLY A 304 -0.47 0.99 -50.27
N THR A 305 -0.15 2.19 -50.76
CA THR A 305 0.71 3.12 -50.02
C THR A 305 -0.10 4.08 -49.14
N ALA A 306 0.14 4.04 -47.83
CA ALA A 306 -0.36 5.03 -46.86
C ALA A 306 0.64 6.19 -46.75
N SER A 307 0.18 7.43 -46.95
CA SER A 307 1.03 8.64 -46.91
C SER A 307 0.65 9.54 -45.74
N PHE A 308 1.64 10.00 -44.98
CA PHE A 308 1.45 10.84 -43.79
C PHE A 308 2.17 12.17 -43.98
N ASN A 309 1.42 13.27 -43.98
CA ASN A 309 1.99 14.61 -43.98
C ASN A 309 2.25 15.04 -42.54
N ILE A 310 3.52 15.19 -42.16
CA ILE A 310 3.93 15.51 -40.80
C ILE A 310 4.62 16.87 -40.73
N THR A 311 4.46 17.54 -39.59
CA THR A 311 5.15 18.79 -39.28
C THR A 311 5.74 18.69 -37.88
N VAL A 312 7.07 18.70 -37.77
CA VAL A 312 7.80 18.62 -36.49
C VAL A 312 9.02 19.54 -36.54
N GLY A 313 9.28 20.25 -35.43
CA GLY A 313 10.45 21.11 -35.30
C GLY A 313 10.60 22.18 -36.39
N GLY A 314 9.47 22.70 -36.89
CA GLY A 314 9.43 23.73 -37.94
C GLY A 314 9.62 23.21 -39.37
N LYS A 315 9.78 21.91 -39.57
CA LYS A 315 9.90 21.28 -40.90
C LYS A 315 8.69 20.38 -41.17
N SER A 316 8.33 20.28 -42.45
CA SER A 316 7.27 19.37 -42.90
C SER A 316 7.80 18.46 -43.99
N CYS A 317 7.39 17.19 -43.96
CA CYS A 317 7.63 16.26 -45.05
C CYS A 317 6.54 15.17 -45.06
N VAL A 318 6.55 14.36 -46.12
CA VAL A 318 5.65 13.22 -46.26
C VAL A 318 6.48 11.95 -46.17
N PHE A 319 6.15 11.07 -45.23
CA PHE A 319 6.64 9.70 -45.26
C PHE A 319 5.52 8.76 -45.71
N THR A 320 5.92 7.61 -46.22
CA THR A 320 4.99 6.57 -46.68
C THR A 320 5.19 5.30 -45.89
N ALA A 321 4.13 4.52 -45.74
CA ALA A 321 4.16 3.16 -45.23
C ALA A 321 3.38 2.28 -46.19
N ASP A 322 4.00 1.19 -46.64
CA ASP A 322 3.35 0.23 -47.51
C ASP A 322 2.44 -0.68 -46.70
N VAL A 323 1.23 -0.90 -47.23
CA VAL A 323 0.22 -1.80 -46.68
C VAL A 323 0.03 -2.94 -47.66
N ASP A 324 0.35 -4.15 -47.22
CA ASP A 324 0.20 -5.37 -48.01
C ASP A 324 -1.21 -5.97 -47.83
N ASP A 325 -1.59 -6.91 -48.71
CA ASP A 325 -2.81 -7.68 -48.51
C ASP A 325 -2.64 -8.72 -47.38
N PHE A 326 -3.66 -8.87 -46.54
CA PHE A 326 -3.65 -9.92 -45.51
C PHE A 326 -3.99 -11.29 -46.13
N THR A 327 -2.96 -12.10 -46.44
CA THR A 327 -3.14 -13.42 -47.07
C THR A 327 -3.05 -14.60 -46.10
N ALA A 328 -2.55 -14.39 -44.88
CA ALA A 328 -2.40 -15.45 -43.88
C ALA A 328 -3.74 -16.06 -43.46
N SER A 329 -3.84 -17.39 -43.56
CA SER A 329 -5.08 -18.13 -43.27
C SER A 329 -4.81 -19.48 -42.63
N VAL A 330 -5.77 -19.94 -41.83
CA VAL A 330 -5.79 -21.27 -41.19
C VAL A 330 -7.15 -21.92 -41.44
N ALA A 331 -7.21 -23.25 -41.46
CA ALA A 331 -8.46 -23.99 -41.65
C ALA A 331 -9.31 -24.03 -40.37
N SER A 332 -8.68 -24.21 -39.21
CA SER A 332 -9.36 -24.21 -37.90
C SER A 332 -8.43 -23.79 -36.77
N ILE A 333 -9.01 -23.25 -35.70
CA ILE A 333 -8.32 -22.93 -34.44
C ILE A 333 -8.87 -23.84 -33.34
N ASP A 334 -8.00 -24.53 -32.62
CA ASP A 334 -8.37 -25.47 -31.55
C ASP A 334 -8.23 -24.81 -30.17
N CYS A 335 -9.22 -23.98 -29.83
CA CYS A 335 -9.28 -23.35 -28.51
C CYS A 335 -9.47 -24.36 -27.36
N GLY A 336 -9.92 -25.60 -27.63
CA GLY A 336 -10.14 -26.62 -26.61
C GLY A 336 -8.84 -27.17 -26.02
N ASN A 337 -7.78 -27.17 -26.83
CA ASN A 337 -6.43 -27.58 -26.45
C ASN A 337 -5.49 -26.39 -26.17
N ALA A 338 -6.04 -25.22 -25.88
CA ALA A 338 -5.25 -24.04 -25.53
C ALA A 338 -4.56 -24.20 -24.16
N VAL A 339 -3.29 -23.84 -24.07
CA VAL A 339 -2.45 -24.01 -22.87
C VAL A 339 -1.89 -22.68 -22.39
N PHE A 340 -2.09 -22.38 -21.11
CA PHE A 340 -1.47 -21.25 -20.43
C PHE A 340 -0.22 -21.69 -19.66
N SER A 341 0.84 -20.88 -19.72
CA SER A 341 2.07 -21.10 -18.97
C SER A 341 2.64 -19.77 -18.45
N PRO A 342 2.60 -19.46 -17.14
CA PRO A 342 2.10 -20.30 -16.05
C PRO A 342 0.60 -20.59 -16.14
N ALA A 343 0.17 -21.74 -15.64
CA ALA A 343 -1.23 -22.14 -15.69
C ALA A 343 -2.12 -21.32 -14.76
N ALA A 344 -1.62 -20.78 -13.65
CA ALA A 344 -2.42 -19.97 -12.74
C ALA A 344 -2.37 -18.49 -13.14
N ILE A 345 -3.53 -17.82 -13.13
CA ILE A 345 -3.60 -16.36 -13.25
C ILE A 345 -4.29 -15.82 -11.99
N ILE A 346 -3.61 -14.95 -11.25
CA ILE A 346 -4.00 -14.53 -9.91
C ILE A 346 -4.32 -13.03 -9.91
N GLN A 347 -5.48 -12.66 -9.37
CA GLN A 347 -5.92 -11.28 -9.22
C GLN A 347 -4.91 -10.46 -8.41
N GLY A 348 -4.60 -9.27 -8.90
CA GLY A 348 -3.72 -8.32 -8.23
C GLY A 348 -2.22 -8.68 -8.31
N GLN A 349 -1.86 -9.84 -8.86
CA GLN A 349 -0.48 -10.24 -9.07
C GLN A 349 -0.05 -9.96 -10.50
N SER A 350 1.21 -9.53 -10.69
CA SER A 350 1.75 -9.46 -12.04
C SER A 350 1.82 -10.86 -12.65
N TYR A 351 1.40 -10.97 -13.90
CA TYR A 351 1.43 -12.19 -14.68
C TYR A 351 2.33 -11.96 -15.89
N THR A 352 3.31 -12.84 -16.07
CA THR A 352 4.14 -12.92 -17.28
C THR A 352 4.14 -14.37 -17.73
N GLY A 353 3.62 -14.64 -18.92
CA GLY A 353 3.45 -16.01 -19.40
C GLY A 353 3.09 -16.07 -20.87
N THR A 354 2.64 -17.24 -21.32
CA THR A 354 2.20 -17.49 -22.68
C THR A 354 0.84 -18.20 -22.72
N LEU A 355 0.10 -17.96 -23.80
CA LEU A 355 -1.04 -18.75 -24.23
C LEU A 355 -0.72 -19.36 -25.59
N THR A 356 -0.63 -20.68 -25.63
CA THR A 356 -0.39 -21.46 -26.86
C THR A 356 -1.69 -22.09 -27.32
N ILE A 357 -2.04 -21.90 -28.61
CA ILE A 357 -3.29 -22.39 -29.20
C ILE A 357 -2.98 -23.12 -30.50
N PRO A 358 -3.26 -24.43 -30.60
CA PRO A 358 -3.06 -25.16 -31.84
C PRO A 358 -4.00 -24.69 -32.97
N TYR A 359 -3.52 -24.74 -34.20
CA TYR A 359 -4.32 -24.56 -35.41
C TYR A 359 -4.01 -25.63 -36.45
N THR A 360 -4.92 -25.80 -37.41
CA THR A 360 -4.71 -26.69 -38.57
C THR A 360 -4.76 -25.92 -39.89
N GLY A 361 -4.08 -26.45 -40.92
CA GLY A 361 -4.18 -25.94 -42.29
C GLY A 361 -3.66 -24.51 -42.50
N GLY A 362 -2.61 -24.10 -41.79
CA GLY A 362 -1.88 -22.86 -42.08
C GLY A 362 -1.29 -22.86 -43.48
N ASN A 363 -1.33 -21.72 -44.15
CA ASN A 363 -0.94 -21.57 -45.55
C ASN A 363 0.55 -21.19 -45.76
N GLY A 364 1.32 -20.93 -44.70
CA GLY A 364 2.73 -20.56 -44.81
C GLY A 364 3.01 -19.06 -44.93
N ASP A 365 1.98 -18.21 -44.95
CA ASP A 365 2.14 -16.77 -45.15
C ASP A 365 2.51 -16.04 -43.85
N ALA A 366 3.06 -14.84 -44.00
CA ALA A 366 3.40 -13.96 -42.89
C ALA A 366 2.16 -13.26 -42.32
N TYR A 367 2.18 -12.99 -41.03
CA TYR A 367 1.16 -12.22 -40.32
C TYR A 367 1.81 -11.18 -39.41
N THR A 368 1.13 -10.06 -39.23
CA THR A 368 1.57 -8.99 -38.32
C THR A 368 1.29 -9.31 -36.87
N GLN A 369 1.97 -8.58 -35.98
CA GLN A 369 1.66 -8.64 -34.56
C GLN A 369 0.18 -8.32 -34.33
N GLN A 370 -0.44 -9.06 -33.43
CA GLN A 370 -1.79 -8.77 -32.94
C GLN A 370 -1.75 -8.62 -31.42
N GLN A 371 -2.51 -7.66 -30.91
CA GLN A 371 -2.60 -7.44 -29.48
C GLN A 371 -4.02 -7.06 -29.07
N PHE A 372 -4.42 -7.55 -27.90
CA PHE A 372 -5.62 -7.10 -27.22
C PHE A 372 -5.42 -7.21 -25.71
N SER A 373 -6.26 -6.53 -24.94
CA SER A 373 -6.24 -6.61 -23.48
C SER A 373 -7.59 -7.05 -22.94
N GLN A 374 -7.58 -7.88 -21.90
CA GLN A 374 -8.78 -8.34 -21.21
C GLN A 374 -8.46 -8.54 -19.72
N ASN A 375 -9.33 -8.01 -18.85
CA ASN A 375 -9.21 -8.15 -17.40
C ASN A 375 -7.84 -7.74 -16.82
N GLY A 376 -7.20 -6.70 -17.36
CA GLY A 376 -5.87 -6.23 -16.88
C GLY A 376 -4.67 -7.03 -17.42
N LEU A 377 -4.90 -8.04 -18.26
CA LEU A 377 -3.87 -8.74 -19.01
C LEU A 377 -3.82 -8.23 -20.44
N THR A 378 -2.63 -8.18 -21.01
CA THR A 378 -2.35 -7.86 -22.40
C THR A 378 -1.81 -9.11 -23.08
N PHE A 379 -2.48 -9.53 -24.15
CA PHE A 379 -2.13 -10.68 -24.97
C PHE A 379 -1.52 -10.16 -26.27
N THR A 380 -0.24 -10.46 -26.51
CA THR A 380 0.49 -10.04 -27.69
C THR A 380 0.96 -11.27 -28.46
N MET A 381 0.41 -11.53 -29.63
CA MET A 381 0.96 -12.48 -30.58
C MET A 381 1.97 -11.75 -31.46
N PRO A 382 3.27 -12.04 -31.37
CA PRO A 382 4.29 -11.39 -32.20
C PRO A 382 4.05 -11.62 -33.69
N ALA A 383 4.57 -10.74 -34.54
CA ALA A 383 4.58 -10.97 -35.98
C ALA A 383 5.36 -12.26 -36.30
N GLY A 384 4.93 -13.01 -37.30
CA GLY A 384 5.53 -14.29 -37.64
C GLY A 384 5.05 -14.83 -38.97
N THR A 385 5.37 -16.10 -39.22
CA THR A 385 4.96 -16.83 -40.43
C THR A 385 4.22 -18.08 -40.00
N LEU A 386 3.08 -18.37 -40.62
CA LEU A 386 2.34 -19.60 -40.35
C LEU A 386 3.15 -20.82 -40.78
N ALA A 387 2.97 -21.94 -40.08
CA ALA A 387 3.44 -23.22 -40.60
C ALA A 387 2.57 -23.64 -41.78
N SER A 388 3.16 -24.27 -42.79
CA SER A 388 2.40 -24.96 -43.83
C SER A 388 1.82 -26.26 -43.22
N GLY A 389 0.51 -26.27 -42.96
CA GLY A 389 -0.17 -27.35 -42.24
C GLY A 389 -0.48 -27.00 -40.77
N ASN A 390 -0.19 -27.90 -39.83
CA ASN A 390 -0.54 -27.69 -38.43
C ASN A 390 0.53 -26.86 -37.72
N GLY A 391 0.12 -26.00 -36.80
CA GLY A 391 1.01 -25.14 -36.03
C GLY A 391 0.36 -24.62 -34.75
N ASN A 392 1.00 -23.63 -34.13
CA ASN A 392 0.49 -23.00 -32.91
C ASN A 392 0.53 -21.48 -33.04
N PHE A 393 -0.52 -20.81 -32.57
CA PHE A 393 -0.44 -19.42 -32.16
C PHE A 393 0.16 -19.34 -30.76
N VAL A 394 1.08 -18.42 -30.54
CA VAL A 394 1.69 -18.18 -29.23
C VAL A 394 1.52 -16.72 -28.87
N TYR A 395 0.70 -16.44 -27.88
CA TYR A 395 0.51 -15.12 -27.30
C TYR A 395 1.40 -14.96 -26.09
N ASN A 396 2.26 -13.94 -26.08
CA ASN A 396 2.93 -13.48 -24.87
C ASN A 396 1.94 -12.67 -24.04
N ILE A 397 1.88 -12.94 -22.75
CA ILE A 397 0.92 -12.31 -21.84
C ILE A 397 1.68 -11.56 -20.76
N THR A 398 1.32 -10.30 -20.57
CA THR A 398 1.81 -9.47 -19.45
C THR A 398 0.65 -8.72 -18.80
N GLY A 399 0.84 -8.23 -17.57
CA GLY A 399 -0.12 -7.34 -16.90
C GLY A 399 -0.50 -7.84 -15.51
N THR A 400 -1.54 -7.24 -14.93
CA THR A 400 -2.02 -7.56 -13.58
C THR A 400 -3.54 -7.78 -13.63
N PRO A 401 -4.03 -9.01 -13.42
CA PRO A 401 -5.45 -9.30 -13.51
C PRO A 401 -6.26 -8.49 -12.50
N THR A 402 -7.32 -7.83 -12.94
CA THR A 402 -8.06 -6.88 -12.10
C THR A 402 -9.25 -7.49 -11.37
N ASN A 403 -9.94 -8.47 -11.97
CA ASN A 403 -11.12 -9.11 -11.40
C ASN A 403 -11.02 -10.63 -11.35
N VAL A 404 -11.66 -11.24 -10.35
CA VAL A 404 -11.85 -12.69 -10.23
C VAL A 404 -13.05 -13.09 -11.07
N LEU A 405 -12.78 -13.78 -12.17
CA LEU A 405 -13.79 -14.25 -13.10
C LEU A 405 -13.23 -15.37 -13.97
N THR A 406 -14.11 -16.10 -14.65
CA THR A 406 -13.74 -16.96 -15.77
C THR A 406 -13.79 -16.15 -17.06
N MET A 407 -12.63 -15.79 -17.59
CA MET A 407 -12.49 -15.08 -18.86
C MET A 407 -12.93 -15.99 -20.00
N SER A 408 -13.73 -15.45 -20.92
CA SER A 408 -13.91 -15.99 -22.25
C SER A 408 -13.10 -15.12 -23.22
N ILE A 409 -11.98 -15.64 -23.69
CA ILE A 409 -11.02 -14.93 -24.54
C ILE A 409 -11.33 -15.26 -25.99
N SER A 410 -11.75 -14.28 -26.77
CA SER A 410 -12.07 -14.47 -28.19
C SER A 410 -10.81 -14.38 -29.03
N ILE A 411 -10.51 -15.45 -29.76
CA ILE A 411 -9.36 -15.55 -30.66
C ILE A 411 -9.89 -15.48 -32.08
N ASN A 412 -9.47 -14.46 -32.82
CA ASN A 412 -9.88 -14.21 -34.20
C ASN A 412 -8.63 -14.16 -35.08
N PHE A 413 -8.59 -14.94 -36.16
CA PHE A 413 -7.50 -14.90 -37.12
C PHE A 413 -8.05 -15.10 -38.54
N GLY A 414 -7.92 -14.07 -39.38
CA GLY A 414 -8.59 -14.02 -40.69
C GLY A 414 -10.11 -14.16 -40.53
N SER A 415 -10.69 -15.16 -41.18
CA SER A 415 -12.13 -15.47 -41.11
C SER A 415 -12.51 -16.49 -40.03
N VAL A 416 -11.54 -17.04 -39.28
CA VAL A 416 -11.79 -18.09 -38.29
C VAL A 416 -11.72 -17.50 -36.88
N SER A 417 -12.63 -17.95 -36.02
CA SER A 417 -12.70 -17.51 -34.62
C SER A 417 -13.03 -18.66 -33.67
N CYS A 418 -12.52 -18.61 -32.43
CA CYS A 418 -12.96 -19.46 -31.33
C CYS A 418 -12.79 -18.75 -29.98
N SER A 419 -13.22 -19.38 -28.87
CA SER A 419 -13.09 -18.82 -27.52
C SER A 419 -12.33 -19.75 -26.58
N VAL A 420 -11.34 -19.21 -25.86
CA VAL A 420 -10.60 -19.90 -24.80
C VAL A 420 -11.16 -19.50 -23.44
N SER A 421 -11.46 -20.48 -22.57
CA SER A 421 -11.93 -20.23 -21.21
C SER A 421 -10.77 -20.24 -20.20
N LYS A 422 -10.66 -19.21 -19.36
CA LYS A 422 -9.59 -19.13 -18.35
C LYS A 422 -10.03 -18.48 -17.03
N ALA A 423 -9.92 -19.19 -15.92
CA ALA A 423 -10.21 -18.66 -14.59
C ALA A 423 -9.06 -17.79 -14.03
N VAL A 424 -9.42 -16.63 -13.48
CA VAL A 424 -8.58 -15.78 -12.62
C VAL A 424 -9.01 -15.97 -11.16
N THR A 425 -8.06 -16.22 -10.25
CA THR A 425 -8.34 -16.55 -8.83
C THR A 425 -7.71 -15.55 -7.86
N THR A 426 -8.12 -15.50 -6.60
CA THR A 426 -7.62 -14.54 -5.58
C THR A 426 -6.28 -14.90 -4.92
N GLY A 427 -5.61 -15.97 -5.38
CA GLY A 427 -4.44 -16.53 -4.69
C GLY A 427 -4.84 -17.55 -3.61
N GLY A 428 -4.05 -18.61 -3.48
CA GLY A 428 -4.23 -19.67 -2.47
C GLY A 428 -4.40 -21.09 -3.04
N GLY A 429 -4.78 -21.25 -4.30
CA GLY A 429 -4.99 -22.58 -4.91
C GLY A 429 -3.78 -23.13 -5.67
N GLY A 430 -2.57 -23.06 -5.11
CA GLY A 430 -1.39 -23.68 -5.73
C GLY A 430 -1.71 -25.10 -6.20
N SER A 431 -1.22 -25.47 -7.39
CA SER A 431 -1.47 -26.76 -8.05
C SER A 431 -1.71 -27.91 -7.07
N SER A 432 -2.78 -28.68 -7.24
CA SER A 432 -3.02 -29.85 -6.39
C SER A 432 -2.31 -31.09 -6.95
N VAL A 433 -1.76 -31.92 -6.08
CA VAL A 433 -1.21 -33.24 -6.43
C VAL A 433 -2.02 -34.35 -5.76
N ASN A 434 -2.45 -35.34 -6.54
CA ASN A 434 -3.15 -36.51 -6.00
C ASN A 434 -2.15 -37.53 -5.48
N MET A 435 -2.19 -37.81 -4.17
CA MET A 435 -1.30 -38.75 -3.51
C MET A 435 -2.03 -40.00 -3.04
N CYS A 436 -1.29 -41.11 -3.01
CA CYS A 436 -1.76 -42.44 -2.62
C CYS A 436 -2.15 -42.46 -1.13
N MET A 437 -3.38 -42.87 -0.83
CA MET A 437 -3.90 -42.99 0.55
C MET A 437 -4.20 -44.43 0.96
N GLY A 438 -3.94 -45.41 0.08
CA GLY A 438 -4.21 -46.84 0.29
C GLY A 438 -5.57 -47.27 -0.24
N ASN A 439 -5.82 -48.58 -0.32
CA ASN A 439 -7.05 -49.17 -0.86
C ASN A 439 -7.46 -48.61 -2.24
N SER A 440 -6.48 -48.34 -3.11
CA SER A 440 -6.67 -47.72 -4.42
C SER A 440 -7.34 -46.34 -4.40
N THR A 441 -7.30 -45.65 -3.26
CA THR A 441 -7.79 -44.28 -3.10
C THR A 441 -6.65 -43.27 -3.18
N ASN A 442 -6.94 -42.13 -3.78
CA ASN A 442 -6.05 -40.98 -3.83
C ASN A 442 -6.76 -39.77 -3.22
N LYS A 443 -5.98 -38.83 -2.67
CA LYS A 443 -6.51 -37.56 -2.17
C LYS A 443 -5.65 -36.40 -2.66
N GLY A 444 -6.29 -35.28 -2.97
CA GLY A 444 -5.60 -34.08 -3.45
C GLY A 444 -4.90 -33.38 -2.29
N TRP A 445 -3.64 -33.04 -2.46
CA TRP A 445 -2.82 -32.23 -1.56
C TRP A 445 -2.39 -30.97 -2.28
N MET A 446 -2.23 -29.85 -1.57
CA MET A 446 -1.57 -28.68 -2.17
C MET A 446 -0.12 -29.02 -2.52
N ALA A 447 0.34 -28.69 -3.72
CA ALA A 447 1.72 -28.97 -4.15
C ALA A 447 2.75 -28.03 -3.50
N HIS A 448 2.31 -26.92 -2.89
CA HIS A 448 3.17 -26.03 -2.09
C HIS A 448 2.69 -25.91 -0.63
N ASN A 449 3.60 -25.47 0.25
CA ASN A 449 3.23 -25.08 1.62
C ASN A 449 2.27 -23.89 1.55
N LEU A 450 1.37 -23.78 2.54
CA LEU A 450 0.50 -22.63 2.62
C LEU A 450 1.33 -21.34 2.78
N GLY A 451 1.00 -20.32 1.99
CA GLY A 451 1.73 -19.04 1.93
C GLY A 451 3.01 -19.06 1.08
N ALA A 452 3.28 -20.13 0.33
CA ALA A 452 4.41 -20.20 -0.60
C ALA A 452 4.11 -19.54 -1.96
N ASP A 453 5.16 -19.19 -2.71
CA ASP A 453 5.06 -18.79 -4.11
C ASP A 453 4.72 -20.01 -4.99
N THR A 454 3.50 -20.02 -5.51
CA THR A 454 2.95 -21.11 -6.31
C THR A 454 3.32 -21.03 -7.79
N SER A 455 4.03 -19.98 -8.23
CA SER A 455 4.56 -19.86 -9.60
C SER A 455 5.80 -20.73 -9.83
N LEU A 456 6.48 -21.15 -8.77
CA LEU A 456 7.70 -21.95 -8.80
C LEU A 456 7.40 -23.45 -8.80
N ASP A 457 8.30 -24.27 -9.37
CA ASP A 457 8.13 -25.73 -9.36
C ASP A 457 8.12 -26.26 -7.91
N PRO A 458 7.02 -26.90 -7.46
CA PRO A 458 6.90 -27.41 -6.09
C PRO A 458 7.95 -28.48 -5.74
N ASN A 459 8.59 -29.10 -6.74
CA ASN A 459 9.57 -30.17 -6.55
C ASN A 459 11.02 -29.69 -6.52
N VAL A 460 11.26 -28.38 -6.62
CA VAL A 460 12.59 -27.78 -6.56
C VAL A 460 12.69 -26.94 -5.28
N PRO A 461 13.35 -27.45 -4.22
CA PRO A 461 13.49 -26.72 -2.95
C PRO A 461 14.26 -25.41 -3.12
N VAL A 462 13.51 -24.31 -2.99
CA VAL A 462 14.00 -22.94 -2.98
C VAL A 462 13.29 -22.17 -1.87
N LYS A 463 13.86 -21.03 -1.48
CA LYS A 463 13.35 -20.21 -0.37
C LYS A 463 11.85 -19.95 -0.44
N ASP A 464 11.36 -19.55 -1.61
CA ASP A 464 10.01 -19.06 -1.79
C ASP A 464 8.93 -20.16 -1.74
N ILE A 465 9.32 -21.45 -1.75
CA ILE A 465 8.38 -22.57 -1.61
C ILE A 465 8.21 -23.09 -0.17
N HIS A 466 8.97 -22.55 0.80
CA HIS A 466 8.89 -22.98 2.21
C HIS A 466 7.59 -22.56 2.90
N GLY A 467 6.89 -21.56 2.34
CA GLY A 467 5.63 -21.05 2.88
C GLY A 467 5.77 -20.36 4.24
N GLU A 468 4.66 -20.29 4.94
CA GLU A 468 4.54 -19.59 6.22
C GLU A 468 4.51 -20.53 7.42
N TYR A 469 4.78 -19.98 8.59
CA TYR A 469 4.70 -20.67 9.87
C TYR A 469 3.41 -20.26 10.58
N TYR A 470 2.65 -21.24 11.03
CA TYR A 470 1.40 -21.07 11.75
C TYR A 470 1.55 -21.62 13.16
N GLN A 471 0.96 -20.95 14.14
CA GLN A 471 0.71 -21.57 15.44
C GLN A 471 -0.54 -22.43 15.37
N TRP A 472 -0.55 -23.53 16.13
CA TRP A 472 -1.62 -24.50 16.03
C TRP A 472 -2.97 -23.88 16.42
N GLY A 473 -4.00 -24.13 15.60
CA GLY A 473 -5.35 -23.63 15.83
C GLY A 473 -5.56 -22.15 15.54
N ARG A 474 -4.68 -21.53 14.74
CA ARG A 474 -4.79 -20.12 14.34
C ARG A 474 -4.79 -19.97 12.82
N GLN A 475 -5.55 -19.00 12.32
CA GLN A 475 -5.68 -18.73 10.89
C GLN A 475 -4.55 -17.86 10.35
N VAL A 476 -4.03 -16.95 11.17
CA VAL A 476 -3.03 -15.96 10.76
C VAL A 476 -1.62 -16.54 10.94
N PRO A 477 -0.73 -16.45 9.94
CA PRO A 477 0.66 -16.86 10.05
C PRO A 477 1.41 -15.98 11.06
N VAL A 478 2.42 -16.54 11.72
CA VAL A 478 3.26 -15.84 12.70
C VAL A 478 4.65 -15.49 12.18
N ALA A 479 5.07 -16.10 11.07
CA ALA A 479 6.34 -15.83 10.40
C ALA A 479 6.31 -16.40 8.97
N ASN A 480 7.29 -16.02 8.16
CA ASN A 480 7.53 -16.57 6.83
C ASN A 480 9.03 -16.86 6.60
N ALA A 481 9.40 -17.27 5.38
CA ALA A 481 10.78 -17.58 5.00
C ALA A 481 11.74 -16.39 5.18
N ASP A 482 11.25 -15.17 4.98
CA ASP A 482 11.99 -13.89 5.11
C ASP A 482 12.12 -13.37 6.53
N THR A 483 11.29 -13.85 7.45
CA THR A 483 11.31 -13.38 8.84
C THR A 483 12.67 -13.72 9.47
N PRO A 484 13.38 -12.74 10.07
CA PRO A 484 14.69 -12.97 10.66
C PRO A 484 14.74 -14.16 11.63
N PRO A 485 15.89 -14.83 11.80
CA PRO A 485 15.98 -16.03 12.63
C PRO A 485 15.87 -15.76 14.13
N GLY A 486 16.05 -14.50 14.55
CA GLY A 486 15.91 -14.07 15.94
C GLY A 486 14.48 -14.20 16.48
N GLY A 487 14.33 -13.87 17.76
CA GLY A 487 13.04 -13.88 18.42
C GLY A 487 12.07 -12.82 17.86
N ILE A 488 10.80 -13.19 17.77
CA ILE A 488 9.63 -12.39 17.43
C ILE A 488 8.94 -11.97 18.74
N SER A 489 8.77 -10.67 18.96
CA SER A 489 8.08 -10.12 20.13
C SER A 489 6.92 -9.22 19.70
N PRO A 490 5.70 -9.41 20.23
CA PRO A 490 5.30 -10.45 21.18
C PRO A 490 5.15 -11.84 20.53
N TRP A 491 5.52 -12.91 21.25
CA TRP A 491 5.22 -14.29 20.85
C TRP A 491 4.00 -14.80 21.62
N ASN A 492 2.99 -15.30 20.91
CA ASN A 492 1.77 -15.76 21.57
C ASN A 492 2.01 -17.12 22.25
N THR A 493 1.81 -17.19 23.56
CA THR A 493 1.98 -18.40 24.37
C THR A 493 0.66 -19.06 24.77
N GLU A 494 -0.47 -18.47 24.41
CA GLU A 494 -1.80 -19.00 24.73
C GLU A 494 -2.20 -20.12 23.75
N GLY A 495 -2.61 -21.25 24.32
CA GLY A 495 -3.09 -22.39 23.53
C GLY A 495 -4.46 -22.14 22.91
N ALA A 496 -4.60 -22.40 21.61
CA ALA A 496 -5.88 -22.34 20.91
C ALA A 496 -6.86 -23.46 21.37
N PRO A 497 -8.18 -23.33 21.14
CA PRO A 497 -9.16 -24.38 21.44
C PRO A 497 -8.90 -25.69 20.69
N ASN A 498 -9.22 -26.86 21.29
CA ASN A 498 -8.91 -28.18 20.70
C ASN A 498 -9.65 -28.50 19.40
N ASN A 499 -10.78 -27.86 19.14
CA ASN A 499 -11.56 -28.01 17.91
C ASN A 499 -11.26 -26.88 16.89
N ALA A 500 -10.12 -26.19 17.04
CA ALA A 500 -9.85 -24.97 16.29
C ALA A 500 -9.85 -25.20 14.79
N TRP A 501 -9.09 -26.15 14.24
CA TRP A 501 -9.03 -26.41 12.80
C TRP A 501 -9.99 -27.51 12.32
N ASN A 502 -10.33 -28.46 13.20
CA ASN A 502 -11.24 -29.55 12.91
C ASN A 502 -12.35 -29.60 13.97
N SER A 503 -13.59 -29.39 13.54
CA SER A 503 -14.79 -29.52 14.38
C SER A 503 -15.44 -30.91 14.32
N GLY A 504 -14.98 -31.76 13.39
CA GLY A 504 -15.41 -33.14 13.22
C GLY A 504 -14.52 -34.14 13.96
N THR A 505 -14.40 -35.35 13.40
CA THR A 505 -13.54 -36.42 13.95
C THR A 505 -12.26 -36.59 13.13
N GLU A 506 -11.39 -37.52 13.55
CA GLU A 506 -10.18 -37.90 12.82
C GLU A 506 -10.51 -38.54 11.46
N GLU A 507 -11.58 -39.34 11.42
CA GLU A 507 -12.05 -40.09 10.25
C GLU A 507 -13.01 -39.27 9.38
N ALA A 508 -13.71 -38.31 9.98
CA ALA A 508 -14.64 -37.39 9.30
C ALA A 508 -14.34 -35.94 9.71
N PRO A 509 -13.20 -35.39 9.26
CA PRO A 509 -12.79 -34.03 9.59
C PRO A 509 -13.71 -32.98 8.95
N VAL A 510 -14.03 -31.94 9.72
CA VAL A 510 -14.86 -30.81 9.30
C VAL A 510 -14.08 -29.52 9.53
N LYS A 511 -13.68 -28.90 8.42
CA LYS A 511 -12.97 -27.62 8.39
C LYS A 511 -13.77 -26.54 9.14
N THR A 512 -13.10 -25.73 9.95
CA THR A 512 -13.71 -24.56 10.62
C THR A 512 -13.35 -23.26 9.89
N GLY A 513 -13.97 -22.15 10.30
CA GLY A 513 -13.63 -20.81 9.79
C GLY A 513 -12.23 -20.30 10.16
N ILE A 514 -11.52 -20.96 11.07
CA ILE A 514 -10.16 -20.57 11.49
C ILE A 514 -9.07 -21.54 11.01
N ASP A 515 -9.44 -22.57 10.25
CA ASP A 515 -8.51 -23.38 9.47
C ASP A 515 -7.88 -22.50 8.37
N PRO A 516 -6.53 -22.41 8.31
CA PRO A 516 -5.85 -21.45 7.44
C PRO A 516 -5.86 -21.87 5.96
N CYS A 517 -6.21 -23.12 5.64
CA CYS A 517 -6.20 -23.58 4.26
C CYS A 517 -7.29 -22.87 3.41
N PRO A 518 -7.08 -22.73 2.09
CA PRO A 518 -8.07 -22.12 1.20
C PRO A 518 -9.34 -22.98 1.07
N SER A 519 -10.39 -22.42 0.46
CA SER A 519 -11.63 -23.15 0.14
C SER A 519 -11.33 -24.41 -0.68
N GLY A 520 -11.97 -25.54 -0.33
CA GLY A 520 -11.75 -26.84 -0.96
C GLY A 520 -10.57 -27.62 -0.34
N PHE A 521 -9.87 -27.03 0.62
CA PHE A 521 -8.76 -27.63 1.36
C PHE A 521 -8.87 -27.37 2.86
N ARG A 522 -8.25 -28.22 3.66
CA ARG A 522 -8.15 -28.12 5.13
C ARG A 522 -6.80 -28.62 5.64
N VAL A 523 -6.52 -28.37 6.91
CA VAL A 523 -5.36 -28.96 7.57
C VAL A 523 -5.59 -30.49 7.66
N PRO A 524 -4.60 -31.33 7.28
CA PRO A 524 -4.76 -32.78 7.29
C PRO A 524 -4.83 -33.35 8.71
N THR A 525 -5.52 -34.47 8.88
CA THR A 525 -5.49 -35.23 10.13
C THR A 525 -4.19 -36.04 10.25
N ARG A 526 -3.85 -36.47 11.46
CA ARG A 526 -2.74 -37.37 11.74
C ARG A 526 -2.91 -38.68 10.97
N ALA A 527 -4.13 -39.24 10.91
CA ALA A 527 -4.43 -40.44 10.14
C ALA A 527 -4.12 -40.25 8.65
N GLU A 528 -4.43 -39.10 8.06
CA GLU A 528 -4.13 -38.80 6.66
C GLU A 528 -2.62 -38.72 6.39
N TRP A 529 -1.83 -38.15 7.30
CA TRP A 529 -0.36 -38.19 7.20
C TRP A 529 0.21 -39.61 7.30
N VAL A 530 -0.36 -40.45 8.18
CA VAL A 530 0.02 -41.87 8.32
C VAL A 530 -0.32 -42.65 7.04
N LEU A 531 -1.49 -42.42 6.46
CA LEU A 531 -1.90 -43.04 5.20
C LEU A 531 -0.98 -42.63 4.04
N LEU A 532 -0.66 -41.34 3.91
CA LEU A 532 0.29 -40.85 2.92
C LEU A 532 1.65 -41.57 3.05
N TYR A 533 2.18 -41.64 4.28
CA TYR A 533 3.47 -42.27 4.54
C TYR A 533 3.48 -43.77 4.22
N ASN A 534 2.45 -44.51 4.64
CA ASN A 534 2.38 -45.96 4.45
C ASN A 534 2.12 -46.37 2.99
N ASN A 535 1.54 -45.48 2.18
CA ASN A 535 1.12 -45.79 0.81
C ASN A 535 1.89 -45.01 -0.27
N SER A 536 2.95 -44.29 0.11
CA SER A 536 3.84 -43.57 -0.81
C SER A 536 5.28 -43.97 -0.57
N SER A 537 6.16 -43.72 -1.54
CA SER A 537 7.60 -43.99 -1.40
C SER A 537 8.35 -42.70 -1.02
N PRO A 538 8.93 -42.60 0.20
CA PRO A 538 9.68 -41.42 0.61
C PRO A 538 11.12 -41.44 0.08
N SER A 539 11.61 -40.28 -0.33
CA SER A 539 13.01 -40.01 -0.70
C SER A 539 13.42 -38.61 -0.24
N ARG A 540 14.69 -38.24 -0.38
CA ARG A 540 15.23 -36.95 0.07
C ARG A 540 15.97 -36.24 -1.05
N VAL A 541 15.88 -34.92 -1.02
CA VAL A 541 16.66 -34.03 -1.88
C VAL A 541 17.38 -33.00 -1.01
N GLY A 542 18.57 -32.58 -1.46
CA GLY A 542 19.39 -31.57 -0.80
C GLY A 542 20.16 -32.06 0.44
N THR A 543 20.87 -31.11 1.06
CA THR A 543 21.76 -31.37 2.20
C THR A 543 21.04 -31.04 3.51
N PHE A 544 20.85 -32.06 4.36
CA PHE A 544 20.15 -31.92 5.63
C PHE A 544 21.09 -31.45 6.76
N VAL A 545 21.31 -30.14 6.83
CA VAL A 545 22.14 -29.45 7.84
C VAL A 545 21.39 -28.23 8.35
N SER A 546 21.47 -27.99 9.66
CA SER A 546 20.80 -26.87 10.32
C SER A 546 21.55 -25.57 10.00
N ASP A 547 20.96 -24.75 9.14
CA ASP A 547 21.48 -23.45 8.73
C ASP A 547 20.29 -22.57 8.30
N PHE A 548 20.21 -21.34 8.82
CA PHE A 548 19.11 -20.41 8.53
C PHE A 548 19.01 -20.00 7.06
N THR A 549 20.08 -20.20 6.29
CA THR A 549 20.16 -19.92 4.85
C THR A 549 19.94 -21.16 3.98
N ASN A 550 19.82 -22.35 4.57
CA ASN A 550 19.62 -23.59 3.83
C ASN A 550 18.15 -23.82 3.48
N PHE A 551 17.79 -23.50 2.24
CA PHE A 551 16.45 -23.74 1.67
C PHE A 551 16.38 -24.95 0.74
N GLY A 552 17.51 -25.65 0.53
CA GLY A 552 17.68 -26.64 -0.53
C GLY A 552 17.28 -28.07 -0.16
N SER A 553 16.90 -28.35 1.08
CA SER A 553 16.57 -29.70 1.56
C SER A 553 15.07 -29.93 1.70
N ALA A 554 14.60 -31.13 1.31
CA ALA A 554 13.20 -31.52 1.38
C ALA A 554 13.01 -33.05 1.45
N LEU A 555 11.86 -33.46 1.99
CA LEU A 555 11.33 -34.83 1.87
C LEU A 555 10.41 -34.92 0.66
N VAL A 556 10.52 -35.97 -0.14
CA VAL A 556 9.69 -36.19 -1.34
C VAL A 556 8.94 -37.50 -1.21
N TYR A 557 7.62 -37.47 -1.22
CA TYR A 557 6.78 -38.65 -1.39
C TYR A 557 6.44 -38.86 -2.86
N THR A 558 6.61 -40.08 -3.37
CA THR A 558 6.19 -40.46 -4.72
C THR A 558 5.02 -41.45 -4.68
N CYS A 559 4.06 -41.23 -5.58
CA CYS A 559 2.90 -42.10 -5.85
C CYS A 559 2.75 -42.20 -7.38
N GLY A 560 3.33 -43.24 -7.99
CA GLY A 560 3.45 -43.31 -9.45
C GLY A 560 4.26 -42.14 -10.00
N ILE A 561 3.67 -41.35 -10.91
CA ILE A 561 4.28 -40.14 -11.47
C ILE A 561 4.15 -38.91 -10.56
N ASN A 562 3.26 -38.96 -9.56
CA ASN A 562 2.94 -37.83 -8.69
C ASN A 562 3.98 -37.69 -7.57
N LYS A 563 4.30 -36.44 -7.24
CA LYS A 563 5.28 -36.08 -6.21
C LYS A 563 4.70 -35.04 -5.25
N LEU A 564 4.85 -35.29 -3.95
CA LEU A 564 4.62 -34.29 -2.91
C LEU A 564 5.95 -34.00 -2.21
N THR A 565 6.47 -32.80 -2.45
CA THR A 565 7.73 -32.32 -1.90
C THR A 565 7.48 -31.38 -0.72
N LEU A 566 8.09 -31.71 0.42
CA LEU A 566 7.94 -31.04 1.70
C LEU A 566 9.28 -30.44 2.11
N PRO A 567 9.45 -29.11 1.99
CA PRO A 567 10.68 -28.44 2.43
C PRO A 567 11.02 -28.67 3.90
N ALA A 568 12.31 -28.78 4.22
CA ALA A 568 12.82 -28.83 5.59
C ALA A 568 12.89 -27.40 6.16
N SER A 569 11.72 -26.81 6.40
CA SER A 569 11.59 -25.40 6.80
C SER A 569 12.01 -25.10 8.24
N GLY A 570 12.30 -26.13 9.05
CA GLY A 570 12.50 -25.98 10.48
C GLY A 570 11.22 -25.49 11.18
N HIS A 571 11.38 -24.84 12.33
CA HIS A 571 10.25 -24.34 13.10
C HIS A 571 10.57 -23.08 13.91
N ARG A 572 9.51 -22.41 14.38
CA ARG A 572 9.58 -21.30 15.34
C ARG A 572 9.32 -21.82 16.75
N VAL A 573 10.25 -21.58 17.67
CA VAL A 573 10.24 -22.18 19.03
C VAL A 573 9.21 -21.48 19.94
N GLY A 574 8.36 -22.29 20.60
CA GLY A 574 7.26 -21.78 21.43
C GLY A 574 7.65 -21.17 22.78
N TYR A 575 8.73 -21.64 23.41
CA TYR A 575 8.96 -21.46 24.85
C TYR A 575 9.58 -20.14 25.32
N ASN A 576 9.86 -19.14 24.46
CA ASN A 576 10.10 -17.73 24.89
C ASN A 576 10.49 -16.72 23.79
N SER A 577 10.45 -17.07 22.50
CA SER A 577 10.86 -16.07 21.51
C SER A 577 10.33 -16.23 20.10
N GLY A 578 9.76 -17.36 19.65
CA GLY A 578 9.50 -17.53 18.22
C GLY A 578 10.77 -17.50 17.36
N GLY A 579 11.94 -17.75 17.95
CA GLY A 579 13.19 -17.88 17.21
C GLY A 579 13.12 -19.06 16.24
N LEU A 580 13.76 -18.91 15.08
CA LEU A 580 13.88 -19.98 14.09
C LEU A 580 14.87 -21.03 14.57
N SER A 581 14.54 -22.31 14.40
CA SER A 581 15.43 -23.43 14.67
C SER A 581 15.37 -24.46 13.55
N SER A 582 16.47 -25.18 13.34
CA SER A 582 16.54 -26.42 12.54
C SER A 582 16.14 -26.28 11.07
N ARG A 583 16.12 -25.06 10.52
CA ARG A 583 15.92 -24.85 9.08
C ARG A 583 17.01 -25.59 8.30
N GLY A 584 16.61 -26.31 7.27
CA GLY A 584 17.50 -27.11 6.45
C GLY A 584 17.78 -28.52 7.01
N SER A 585 17.55 -28.80 8.30
CA SER A 585 17.74 -30.14 8.89
C SER A 585 16.44 -30.87 9.20
N ASP A 586 15.38 -30.13 9.53
CA ASP A 586 14.13 -30.69 10.05
C ASP A 586 12.94 -30.11 9.28
N GLY A 587 11.90 -30.92 9.09
CA GLY A 587 10.60 -30.48 8.61
C GLY A 587 9.53 -30.81 9.62
N ASP A 588 8.78 -29.79 10.04
CA ASP A 588 7.67 -29.89 10.98
C ASP A 588 6.39 -29.37 10.33
N TYR A 589 5.37 -30.23 10.26
CA TYR A 589 4.11 -29.96 9.57
C TYR A 589 2.93 -30.22 10.48
N TRP A 590 2.04 -29.24 10.60
CA TRP A 590 0.88 -29.40 11.46
C TRP A 590 -0.12 -30.44 10.97
N THR A 591 -0.77 -31.08 11.94
CA THR A 591 -2.01 -31.82 11.73
C THR A 591 -3.16 -31.10 12.42
N SER A 592 -4.39 -31.37 12.03
CA SER A 592 -5.60 -30.90 12.74
C SER A 592 -5.97 -31.77 13.95
N THR A 593 -5.17 -32.80 14.26
CA THR A 593 -5.43 -33.80 15.29
C THR A 593 -4.72 -33.44 16.59
N ILE A 594 -5.42 -33.62 17.71
CA ILE A 594 -4.90 -33.33 19.03
C ILE A 594 -5.21 -34.44 20.02
N GLU A 595 -4.24 -34.77 20.88
CA GLU A 595 -4.42 -35.66 22.01
C GLU A 595 -4.28 -34.85 23.31
N ASN A 596 -5.37 -34.80 24.08
CA ASN A 596 -5.50 -33.95 25.27
C ASN A 596 -5.21 -32.47 24.94
N ILE A 597 -3.99 -32.01 25.21
CA ILE A 597 -3.54 -30.62 24.96
C ILE A 597 -2.41 -30.53 23.93
N HIS A 598 -1.89 -31.65 23.44
CA HIS A 598 -0.73 -31.71 22.56
C HIS A 598 -1.16 -32.09 21.13
N PRO A 599 -1.11 -31.16 20.16
CA PRO A 599 -1.32 -31.49 18.77
C PRO A 599 -0.28 -32.48 18.24
N TYR A 600 -0.69 -33.27 17.25
CA TYR A 600 0.23 -34.05 16.45
C TYR A 600 0.87 -33.20 15.35
N ASN A 601 2.09 -33.54 14.97
CA ASN A 601 2.75 -33.02 13.79
C ASN A 601 3.37 -34.16 12.97
N MET A 602 3.49 -33.98 11.66
CA MET A 602 4.36 -34.78 10.83
C MET A 602 5.78 -34.19 10.92
N TYR A 603 6.76 -35.05 11.21
CA TYR A 603 8.15 -34.67 11.46
C TYR A 603 9.12 -35.49 10.61
N PHE A 604 10.17 -34.86 10.09
CA PHE A 604 11.29 -35.58 9.50
C PHE A 604 12.64 -34.90 9.69
N THR A 605 13.70 -35.70 9.74
CA THR A 605 15.13 -35.32 9.71
C THR A 605 15.85 -36.19 8.71
N LYS A 606 17.13 -35.97 8.35
CA LYS A 606 17.89 -36.83 7.41
C LYS A 606 17.75 -38.35 7.58
N ALA A 607 17.47 -38.86 8.79
CA ALA A 607 17.40 -40.28 9.10
C ALA A 607 16.01 -40.76 9.52
N THR A 608 15.08 -39.86 9.84
CA THR A 608 13.82 -40.24 10.49
C THR A 608 12.64 -39.57 9.79
N ILE A 609 11.53 -40.30 9.71
CA ILE A 609 10.21 -39.78 9.34
C ILE A 609 9.23 -40.28 10.40
N LYS A 610 8.52 -39.36 11.04
CA LYS A 610 7.44 -39.64 11.99
C LYS A 610 6.17 -38.98 11.44
N PRO A 611 5.25 -39.73 10.79
CA PRO A 611 4.02 -39.17 10.27
C PRO A 611 3.05 -38.69 11.36
N ALA A 612 3.28 -39.11 12.62
CA ALA A 612 2.44 -38.80 13.77
C ALA A 612 3.31 -38.61 15.03
N ASN A 613 4.03 -37.49 15.12
CA ASN A 613 4.78 -37.12 16.32
C ASN A 613 3.87 -36.38 17.32
N THR A 614 3.95 -36.74 18.60
CA THR A 614 3.13 -36.16 19.69
C THR A 614 4.01 -35.45 20.74
N GLY A 615 3.39 -34.69 21.63
CA GLY A 615 4.08 -33.92 22.68
C GLY A 615 4.47 -32.50 22.26
N THR A 616 3.99 -32.02 21.11
CA THR A 616 4.32 -30.69 20.60
C THR A 616 3.38 -29.63 21.19
N PRO A 617 3.88 -28.53 21.75
CA PRO A 617 3.05 -27.41 22.22
C PRO A 617 2.42 -26.60 21.08
N LYS A 618 1.20 -26.08 21.30
CA LYS A 618 0.44 -25.30 20.30
C LYS A 618 1.10 -23.98 19.87
N ASN A 619 1.98 -23.44 20.71
CA ASN A 619 2.64 -22.15 20.50
C ASN A 619 3.91 -22.26 19.63
N TYR A 620 4.26 -23.44 19.11
CA TYR A 620 5.27 -23.56 18.06
C TYR A 620 4.73 -23.04 16.73
N GLY A 621 5.60 -22.49 15.89
CA GLY A 621 5.25 -22.13 14.51
C GLY A 621 5.77 -23.17 13.53
N PHE A 622 4.87 -23.94 12.92
CA PHE A 622 5.21 -24.97 11.91
C PHE A 622 4.56 -24.65 10.56
N SER A 623 5.06 -25.27 9.51
CA SER A 623 4.47 -25.19 8.18
C SER A 623 3.12 -25.92 8.12
N VAL A 624 2.25 -25.46 7.24
CA VAL A 624 0.97 -26.12 6.92
C VAL A 624 1.00 -26.61 5.48
N ARG A 625 0.62 -27.86 5.28
CA ARG A 625 0.44 -28.48 3.96
C ARG A 625 -0.99 -29.00 3.87
N CYS A 626 -1.83 -28.35 3.07
CA CYS A 626 -3.26 -28.63 3.08
C CYS A 626 -3.64 -29.85 2.23
N ILE A 627 -4.73 -30.49 2.61
CA ILE A 627 -5.36 -31.62 1.91
C ILE A 627 -6.79 -31.23 1.50
N SER A 628 -7.27 -31.76 0.38
CA SER A 628 -8.65 -31.57 -0.09
C SER A 628 -9.65 -31.99 1.00
N GLU A 629 -10.75 -31.25 1.13
CA GLU A 629 -11.77 -31.45 2.19
C GLU A 629 -12.29 -32.90 2.23
#